data_AF-A0A841H542-F1
#
_entry.id   AF-A0A841H542-F1
#
_cell.length_a   1.000
_cell.length_b   1.000
_cell.length_c   1.000
_cell.angle_alpha   90.00
_cell.angle_beta   90.00
_cell.angle_gamma   90.00
#
_symmetry.space_group_name_H-M   'P 1'
#
loop_
_entity.id
_entity.type
_entity.pdbx_description
1 polymer ?
#
loop_
_entity_poly.entity_id
_entity_poly.type
_entity_poly.pdbx_seq_one_letter_code
_entity_poly.pdbx_strand_id
1 'polypeptide(L)'
;MLDENLTLVTNNWKDFRPMLVRAALHPGIVVILPTVRRDRQVELFTLALLTIRDSDPPLDMINTVLEVAEDGSVTRYALPEG
;
A
#
# COMPACT_ATOMS: atom_id res chain seq x y z
N MET A 1 16.76 -3.65 -13.60
CA MET A 1 16.14 -4.93 -13.20
C MET A 1 15.27 -4.63 -11.99
N LEU A 2 13.96 -4.43 -12.19
CA LEU A 2 12.98 -4.55 -11.09
C LEU A 2 12.73 -6.05 -10.99
N ASP A 3 13.63 -6.78 -10.35
CA ASP A 3 13.61 -8.24 -10.50
C ASP A 3 12.43 -8.92 -9.84
N GLU A 4 11.70 -8.21 -8.98
CA GLU A 4 10.43 -8.70 -8.46
C GLU A 4 9.45 -7.53 -8.32
N ASN A 5 8.27 -7.62 -8.95
CA ASN A 5 7.15 -6.68 -8.81
C ASN A 5 6.53 -6.82 -7.40
N LEU A 6 7.30 -6.50 -6.36
CA LEU A 6 6.91 -6.72 -4.96
C LEU A 6 6.44 -5.43 -4.31
N THR A 7 5.18 -5.39 -3.91
CA THR A 7 4.64 -4.31 -3.09
C THR A 7 5.04 -4.49 -1.62
N LEU A 8 5.46 -3.41 -0.94
CA LEU A 8 5.76 -3.44 0.49
C LEU A 8 4.46 -3.38 1.30
N VAL A 9 4.32 -4.26 2.28
CA VAL A 9 3.23 -4.22 3.25
C VAL A 9 3.79 -3.85 4.62
N THR A 10 3.30 -2.76 5.21
CA THR A 10 3.83 -2.26 6.49
C THR A 10 2.75 -1.60 7.34
N ASN A 11 2.92 -1.65 8.66
CA ASN A 11 2.15 -0.86 9.61
C ASN A 11 2.89 0.44 10.01
N ASN A 12 4.01 0.76 9.36
CA ASN A 12 4.83 1.93 9.69
C ASN A 12 5.45 2.55 8.42
N TRP A 13 4.63 3.05 7.50
CA TRP A 13 5.13 3.60 6.23
C TRP A 13 5.89 4.92 6.37
N LYS A 14 5.58 5.71 7.41
CA LYS A 14 6.17 7.03 7.64
C LYS A 14 7.70 6.96 7.76
N ASP A 15 8.19 5.89 8.39
CA ASP A 15 9.63 5.66 8.54
C ASP A 15 10.31 5.24 7.22
N PHE A 16 9.55 4.66 6.29
CA PHE A 16 10.03 4.32 4.94
C PHE A 16 9.87 5.48 3.94
N ARG A 17 9.04 6.49 4.25
CA ARG A 17 8.80 7.67 3.38
C ARG A 17 10.08 8.30 2.83
N PRO A 18 11.13 8.58 3.63
CA PRO A 18 12.36 9.18 3.11
C PRO A 18 13.10 8.29 2.10
N MET A 19 13.01 6.96 2.26
CA MET A 19 13.61 6.00 1.33
C MET A 19 12.84 5.96 0.01
N LEU A 20 11.51 6.01 0.08
CA LEU A 20 10.63 5.93 -1.08
C LEU A 20 10.70 7.18 -1.95
N VAL A 21 10.78 8.36 -1.32
CA VAL A 21 10.92 9.64 -2.03
C VAL A 21 12.24 9.71 -2.82
N ARG A 22 13.28 9.02 -2.36
CA ARG A 22 14.58 8.97 -3.04
C ARG A 22 14.62 7.97 -4.20
N ALA A 23 13.70 7.00 -4.23
CA ALA A 23 13.62 6.03 -5.31
C ALA A 23 12.84 6.65 -6.49
N ALA A 24 13.45 6.71 -7.67
CA ALA A 24 12.77 7.19 -8.89
C ALA A 24 11.59 6.30 -9.31
N LEU A 25 11.60 5.04 -8.87
CA LEU A 25 10.56 4.07 -9.11
C LEU A 25 10.44 3.15 -7.90
N HIS A 26 9.24 3.06 -7.33
CA HIS A 26 8.94 2.12 -6.26
C HIS A 26 7.76 1.22 -6.64
N PRO A 27 7.74 -0.04 -6.16
CA PRO A 27 6.72 -1.04 -6.54
C PRO A 27 5.36 -0.86 -5.82
N GLY A 28 5.26 0.13 -4.94
CA GLY A 28 4.04 0.50 -4.23
C GLY A 28 4.03 0.08 -2.77
N ILE A 29 3.09 0.61 -2.00
CA ILE A 29 2.93 0.29 -0.57
C ILE A 29 1.48 0.02 -0.22
N VAL A 30 1.25 -1.05 0.54
CA VAL A 30 0.00 -1.29 1.28
C VAL A 30 0.24 -1.03 2.76
N VAL A 31 -0.49 -0.06 3.31
CA VAL A 31 -0.38 0.29 4.72
C VAL A 31 -1.52 -0.33 5.51
N ILE A 32 -1.20 -1.26 6.42
CA ILE A 32 -2.17 -1.88 7.35
C ILE A 32 -1.89 -1.31 8.73
N LEU A 33 -2.45 -0.12 8.99
CA LEU A 33 -2.00 0.75 10.08
C LEU A 33 -2.64 0.60 11.47
N PRO A 34 -3.58 -0.31 11.75
CA PRO A 34 -3.98 -0.49 13.14
C PRO A 34 -3.41 -1.79 13.70
N THR A 35 -2.84 -1.71 14.91
CA THR A 35 -2.54 -2.89 15.73
C THR A 35 -3.87 -3.50 16.18
N VAL A 36 -4.50 -4.21 15.26
CA VAL A 36 -5.77 -4.90 15.47
C VAL A 36 -5.54 -6.36 15.80
N ARG A 37 -6.62 -7.03 16.17
CA ARG A 37 -6.66 -8.48 16.27
C ARG A 37 -6.40 -9.11 14.89
N ARG A 38 -5.82 -10.32 14.91
CA ARG A 38 -5.37 -11.04 13.72
C ARG A 38 -6.47 -11.24 12.67
N ASP A 39 -7.67 -11.57 13.11
CA ASP A 39 -8.87 -11.70 12.28
C ASP A 39 -9.13 -10.40 11.49
N ARG A 40 -9.18 -9.27 12.20
CA ARG A 40 -9.37 -7.96 11.57
C ARG A 40 -8.22 -7.59 10.64
N GLN A 41 -6.99 -7.96 10.96
CA GLN A 41 -5.84 -7.72 10.07
C GLN A 41 -5.98 -8.49 8.74
N VAL A 42 -6.45 -9.74 8.79
CA VAL A 42 -6.71 -10.55 7.58
C VAL A 42 -7.83 -9.93 6.74
N GLU A 43 -8.90 -9.44 7.38
CA GLU A 43 -10.00 -8.76 6.68
C GLU A 43 -9.52 -7.49 5.95
N LEU A 44 -8.79 -6.62 6.65
CA LEU A 44 -8.28 -5.37 6.08
C LEU A 44 -7.26 -5.63 4.96
N PHE A 45 -6.40 -6.65 5.12
CA PHE A 45 -5.47 -7.02 4.06
C PHE A 45 -6.19 -7.60 2.84
N THR A 46 -7.21 -8.43 3.06
CA THR A 46 -8.04 -8.97 1.98
C THR A 46 -8.72 -7.83 1.22
N LEU A 47 -9.27 -6.85 1.94
CA LEU A 47 -9.86 -5.65 1.34
C LEU A 47 -8.85 -4.92 0.44
N ALA A 48 -7.61 -4.71 0.91
CA ALA A 48 -6.56 -4.08 0.10
C ALA A 48 -6.32 -4.83 -1.22
N LEU A 49 -6.19 -6.16 -1.16
CA LEU A 49 -5.97 -7.01 -2.34
C LEU A 49 -7.16 -6.95 -3.31
N LEU A 50 -8.39 -6.95 -2.78
CA LEU A 50 -9.60 -6.79 -3.58
C LEU A 50 -9.64 -5.43 -4.26
N THR A 51 -9.33 -4.34 -3.54
CA THR A 51 -9.27 -2.99 -4.14
C THR A 51 -8.26 -2.91 -5.28
N ILE A 52 -7.09 -3.56 -5.13
CA ILE A 52 -6.07 -3.60 -6.18
C ILE A 52 -6.59 -4.33 -7.42
N ARG A 53 -7.19 -5.51 -7.22
CA ARG A 53 -7.66 -6.37 -8.31
C ARG A 53 -8.89 -5.82 -9.03
N ASP A 54 -9.86 -5.31 -8.27
CA ASP A 54 -11.20 -4.98 -8.75
C ASP A 54 -11.32 -3.51 -9.22
N SER A 55 -10.22 -2.73 -9.13
CA SER A 55 -10.13 -1.44 -9.83
C SER A 55 -10.24 -1.66 -11.35
N ASP A 56 -10.84 -0.72 -12.07
CA ASP A 56 -10.93 -0.75 -13.54
C ASP A 56 -10.26 0.51 -14.15
N PRO A 57 -9.07 0.38 -14.78
CA PRO A 57 -8.26 -0.84 -14.88
C PRO A 57 -7.69 -1.27 -13.51
N PRO A 58 -7.19 -2.52 -13.38
CA PRO A 58 -6.53 -2.98 -12.16
C PRO A 58 -5.47 -2.00 -11.69
N LEU A 59 -5.37 -1.83 -10.39
CA LEU A 59 -4.58 -0.76 -9.79
C LEU A 59 -3.09 -0.96 -10.06
N ASP A 60 -2.47 -0.03 -10.79
CA ASP A 60 -1.02 0.04 -10.89
C ASP A 60 -0.43 0.53 -9.56
N MET A 61 0.37 -0.34 -8.93
CA MET A 61 1.00 -0.08 -7.65
C MET A 61 2.33 0.68 -7.80
N ILE A 62 2.84 0.84 -9.02
CA ILE A 62 4.06 1.63 -9.26
C ILE A 62 3.81 3.07 -8.80
N ASN A 63 4.73 3.59 -7.98
CA ASN A 63 4.67 4.95 -7.46
C ASN A 63 3.35 5.33 -6.77
N THR A 64 2.60 4.31 -6.30
CA THR A 64 1.29 4.45 -5.66
C THR A 64 1.33 3.91 -4.24
N VAL A 65 0.69 4.63 -3.32
CA VAL A 65 0.42 4.18 -1.96
C VAL A 65 -1.06 3.88 -1.81
N LEU A 66 -1.35 2.75 -1.17
CA LEU A 66 -2.68 2.31 -0.79
C LEU A 66 -2.72 2.17 0.74
N GLU A 67 -3.46 3.03 1.42
CA GLU A 67 -3.65 2.96 2.87
C GLU A 67 -5.01 2.39 3.22
N VAL A 68 -5.02 1.42 4.15
CA VAL A 68 -6.26 0.86 4.70
C VAL A 68 -6.35 1.25 6.17
N ALA A 69 -7.39 2.01 6.51
CA ALA A 69 -7.68 2.40 7.88
C ALA A 69 -8.43 1.30 8.64
N GLU A 70 -8.53 1.44 9.96
CA GLU A 70 -9.18 0.44 10.84
C GLU A 70 -10.67 0.21 10.54
N ASP A 71 -11.36 1.27 10.11
CA ASP A 71 -12.75 1.23 9.69
C ASP A 71 -12.96 0.55 8.33
N GLY A 72 -11.87 0.22 7.61
CA GLY A 72 -11.91 -0.34 6.27
C GLY A 72 -12.01 0.71 5.17
N SER A 73 -11.88 2.00 5.47
CA SER A 73 -11.70 3.00 4.41
C SER A 73 -10.34 2.79 3.72
N VAL A 74 -10.33 2.96 2.40
CA VAL A 74 -9.14 2.79 1.56
C VAL A 74 -8.82 4.10 0.87
N THR A 75 -7.60 4.60 1.08
CA THR A 75 -7.10 5.84 0.46
C THR A 75 -5.95 5.53 -0.49
N ARG A 76 -5.95 6.17 -1.66
CA ARG A 76 -4.89 6.05 -2.66
C ARG A 76 -4.24 7.41 -2.90
N TYR A 77 -2.92 7.46 -3.00
CA TYR A 77 -2.18 8.64 -3.43
C TYR A 77 -0.85 8.28 -4.12
N ALA A 78 -0.27 9.23 -4.86
CA ALA A 78 0.99 9.04 -5.60
C ALA A 78 2.22 9.46 -4.78
N LEU A 79 3.38 8.92 -5.13
CA LEU A 79 4.70 9.34 -4.66
C LEU A 79 5.65 9.54 -5.86
N PRO A 80 6.67 10.43 -5.77
CA PRO A 80 6.92 11.37 -4.69
C PRO A 80 6.16 12.65 -5.02
N GLU A 81 4.92 12.79 -4.56
CA GLU A 81 4.39 14.15 -4.45
C GLU A 81 5.18 14.83 -3.32
N GLY A 82 6.16 15.64 -3.75
CA GLY A 82 6.61 16.80 -3.03
C GLY A 82 5.60 17.92 -3.19
#